data_AF-A0A433BF20-F1
#
_entry.id   AF-A0A433BF20-F1
#
_cell.length_a   1.000
_cell.length_b   1.000
_cell.length_c   1.000
_cell.angle_alpha   90.00
_cell.angle_beta   90.00
_cell.angle_gamma   90.00
#
_symmetry.space_group_name_H-M   'P 1'
#
loop_
_entity.id
_entity.type
_entity.pdbx_description
1 polymer ?
#
loop_
_entity_poly.entity_id
_entity_poly.type
_entity_poly.pdbx_seq_one_letter_code
_entity_poly.pdbx_strand_id
1 'polypeptide(L)'
;MSSGQRLREERERLGFSQNDFAALVPVTRKTMFNWESGAGHVATEALAVWARSGLDVLYVVTGERLPIPRAEPGLRQQALLKLFDAADEDGRRVIEASAAQVAGRPGG
;
A
#
# COMPACT_ATOMS: atom_id res chain seq x y z
N MET A 1 17.63 0.70 5.53
CA MET A 1 16.74 1.67 6.20
C MET A 1 15.96 0.97 7.32
N SER A 2 15.84 1.58 8.50
CA SER A 2 15.07 1.04 9.62
C SER A 2 13.56 1.32 9.48
N SER A 3 12.72 0.62 10.25
CA SER A 3 11.29 0.89 10.32
C SER A 3 10.98 2.29 10.87
N GLY A 4 11.80 2.80 11.79
CA GLY A 4 11.71 4.18 12.29
C GLY A 4 11.94 5.23 11.20
N GLN A 5 12.96 5.02 10.36
CA GLN A 5 13.21 5.88 9.20
C GLN A 5 12.04 5.84 8.21
N ARG A 6 11.47 4.66 7.94
CA ARG A 6 10.29 4.53 7.07
C ARG A 6 9.03 5.15 7.65
N LEU A 7 8.82 5.05 8.97
CA LEU A 7 7.73 5.74 9.66
C LEU A 7 7.84 7.26 9.47
N ARG A 8 9.04 7.80 9.61
CA ARG A 8 9.32 9.22 9.38
C ARG A 8 8.99 9.62 7.94
N GLU A 9 9.47 8.87 6.96
CA GLU A 9 9.18 9.14 5.55
C GLU A 9 7.68 9.16 5.26
N GLU A 10 6.94 8.19 5.78
CA GLU A 10 5.49 8.14 5.58
C GLU A 10 4.76 9.28 6.31
N ARG A 11 5.18 9.63 7.52
CA ARG A 11 4.63 10.80 8.22
C ARG A 11 4.84 12.07 7.39
N GLU A 12 6.04 12.27 6.87
CA GLU A 12 6.39 13.43 6.04
C GLU A 12 5.62 13.42 4.71
N ARG A 13 5.45 12.25 4.08
CA ARG A 13 4.62 12.06 2.87
C ARG A 13 3.16 12.47 3.11
N LEU A 14 2.63 12.17 4.30
CA LEU A 14 1.28 12.55 4.70
C LEU A 14 1.16 14.02 5.15
N GLY A 15 2.27 14.76 5.23
CA GLY A 15 2.28 16.18 5.58
C GLY A 15 2.13 16.46 7.09
N PHE A 16 2.30 15.47 7.95
CA PHE A 16 2.18 15.65 9.40
C PHE A 16 3.49 16.06 10.06
N SER A 17 3.42 16.95 11.07
CA SER A 17 4.52 17.13 12.02
C SER A 17 4.59 15.95 13.00
N GLN A 18 5.74 15.74 13.67
CA GLN A 18 5.86 14.71 14.72
C GLN A 18 4.83 14.90 15.84
N ASN A 19 4.46 16.15 16.15
CA ASN A 19 3.50 16.44 17.20
C ASN A 19 2.09 16.04 16.77
N ASP A 20 1.69 16.43 15.56
CA ASP A 20 0.34 16.16 15.04
C ASP A 20 0.15 14.67 14.81
N PHE A 21 1.17 13.99 14.30
CA PHE A 21 1.11 12.55 14.07
C PHE A 21 1.07 11.76 15.38
N ALA A 22 1.82 12.20 16.40
CA ALA A 22 1.77 11.62 17.73
C ALA A 22 0.40 11.81 18.38
N ALA A 23 -0.25 12.96 18.21
CA ALA A 23 -1.55 13.27 18.80
C ALA A 23 -2.70 12.38 18.28
N LEU A 24 -2.54 11.69 17.14
CA LEU A 24 -3.50 10.71 16.63
C LEU A 24 -3.57 9.43 17.46
N VAL A 25 -2.56 9.18 18.31
CA VAL A 25 -2.44 8.02 19.18
C VAL A 25 -2.09 8.49 20.61
N PRO A 26 -2.27 7.69 21.67
CA PRO A 26 -2.01 8.15 23.03
C PRO A 26 -0.50 8.16 23.38
N VAL A 27 0.32 8.87 22.60
CA VAL A 27 1.78 8.96 22.80
C VAL A 27 2.29 10.40 22.74
N THR A 28 3.46 10.61 23.31
CA THR A 28 4.11 11.93 23.33
C THR A 28 4.91 12.17 22.05
N ARG A 29 5.19 13.44 21.74
CA ARG A 29 6.17 13.81 20.69
C ARG A 29 7.55 13.18 20.93
N LYS A 30 7.97 13.03 22.18
CA LYS A 30 9.24 12.37 22.54
C LYS A 30 9.22 10.89 22.15
N THR A 31 8.10 10.20 22.39
CA THR A 31 7.91 8.81 21.96
C THR A 31 8.03 8.70 20.43
N MET A 32 7.36 9.58 19.69
CA MET A 32 7.48 9.64 18.22
C MET A 32 8.92 9.82 17.76
N PHE A 33 9.66 10.76 18.36
CA PHE A 33 11.07 10.98 18.05
C PHE A 33 11.92 9.73 18.31
N ASN A 34 11.70 9.04 19.44
CA ASN A 34 12.42 7.81 19.77
C ASN A 34 12.15 6.70 18.75
N TRP A 35 10.91 6.56 18.30
CA TRP A 35 10.55 5.60 17.25
C TRP A 35 11.23 5.92 15.92
N GLU A 36 11.17 7.18 15.47
CA GLU A 36 11.76 7.60 14.18
C GLU A 36 13.28 7.52 14.15
N SER A 37 13.93 7.72 15.31
CA SER A 37 15.40 7.59 15.44
C SER A 37 15.87 6.14 15.65
N GLY A 38 14.95 5.18 15.82
CA GLY A 38 15.26 3.78 16.09
C GLY A 38 15.65 3.48 17.54
N ALA A 39 15.50 4.46 18.44
CA ALA A 39 15.71 4.29 19.88
C ALA A 39 14.52 3.60 20.60
N GLY A 40 13.49 3.19 19.86
CA GLY A 40 12.36 2.43 20.37
C GLY A 40 11.58 1.75 19.25
N HIS A 41 10.56 0.97 19.63
CA HIS A 41 9.72 0.22 18.71
C HIS A 41 8.31 0.79 18.66
N VAL A 42 7.78 0.94 17.44
CA VAL A 42 6.42 1.42 17.18
C VAL A 42 5.42 0.37 17.65
N ALA A 43 4.42 0.79 18.41
CA ALA A 43 3.33 -0.08 18.84
C ALA A 43 2.43 -0.46 17.65
N THR A 44 2.00 -1.71 17.60
CA THR A 44 1.11 -2.24 16.55
C THR A 44 -0.22 -1.50 16.49
N GLU A 45 -0.75 -1.08 17.64
CA GLU A 45 -1.97 -0.30 17.78
C GLU A 45 -1.82 1.07 17.13
N ALA A 46 -0.65 1.69 17.23
CA ALA A 46 -0.38 2.98 16.59
C ALA A 46 -0.38 2.84 15.07
N LEU A 47 0.24 1.77 14.53
CA LEU A 47 0.20 1.47 13.09
C LEU A 47 -1.24 1.28 12.59
N ALA A 48 -2.09 0.56 13.34
CA ALA A 48 -3.49 0.36 12.98
C ALA A 48 -4.30 1.68 12.97
N VAL A 49 -3.98 2.61 13.86
CA VAL A 49 -4.61 3.94 13.89
C VAL A 49 -4.16 4.79 12.70
N TRP A 50 -2.85 4.87 12.45
CA TRP A 50 -2.31 5.67 11.36
C TRP A 50 -2.62 5.11 9.97
N ALA A 51 -2.85 3.80 9.84
CA ALA A 51 -3.34 3.20 8.60
C ALA A 51 -4.63 3.88 8.11
N ARG A 52 -5.53 4.26 9.03
CA ARG A 52 -6.77 5.00 8.72
C ARG A 52 -6.51 6.43 8.25
N SER A 53 -5.33 6.96 8.54
CA SER A 53 -4.86 8.27 8.07
C SER A 53 -4.00 8.16 6.80
N GLY A 54 -3.96 6.98 6.17
CA GLY A 54 -3.25 6.75 4.91
C GLY A 54 -1.79 6.32 5.05
N LEU A 55 -1.33 5.95 6.26
CA LEU A 55 -0.01 5.37 6.47
C LEU A 55 0.11 4.03 5.73
N ASP A 56 1.16 3.87 4.92
CA ASP A 56 1.50 2.58 4.32
C ASP A 56 2.20 1.69 5.36
N VAL A 57 1.40 0.88 6.09
CA VAL A 57 1.90 -0.02 7.13
C VAL A 57 2.83 -1.09 6.56
N LEU A 58 2.54 -1.60 5.36
CA LEU A 58 3.40 -2.59 4.70
C LEU A 58 4.79 -1.98 4.53
N TYR A 59 4.86 -0.76 3.99
CA TYR A 59 6.13 -0.07 3.81
C TYR A 59 6.86 0.14 5.13
N VAL A 60 6.20 0.65 6.16
CA VAL A 60 6.85 0.88 7.46
C VAL A 60 7.48 -0.40 8.00
N VAL A 61 6.77 -1.53 7.93
CA VAL A 61 7.22 -2.80 8.49
C VAL A 61 8.26 -3.49 7.62
N THR A 62 7.98 -3.68 6.33
CA THR A 62 8.79 -4.54 5.44
C THR A 62 9.76 -3.76 4.56
N GLY A 63 9.47 -2.50 4.27
CA GLY A 63 10.18 -1.69 3.27
C GLY A 63 9.62 -1.82 1.86
N GLU A 64 8.59 -2.64 1.66
CA GLU A 64 7.88 -2.74 0.38
C GLU A 64 6.69 -1.79 0.39
N ARG A 65 6.55 -0.95 -0.65
CA ARG A 65 5.39 -0.09 -0.75
C ARG A 65 4.19 -0.90 -1.20
N LEU A 66 3.03 -0.63 -0.62
CA LEU A 66 1.79 -1.07 -1.23
C LEU A 66 1.79 -0.58 -2.68
N PRO A 67 1.44 -1.44 -3.65
CA PRO A 67 1.16 -0.96 -4.98
C PRO A 67 0.19 0.20 -4.85
N ILE A 68 0.55 1.37 -5.40
CA ILE A 68 -0.37 2.51 -5.48
C ILE A 68 -1.69 1.91 -5.97
N PRO A 69 -2.83 2.07 -5.24
CA PRO A 69 -4.09 1.48 -5.65
C PRO A 69 -4.29 1.84 -7.11
N ARG A 70 -4.10 0.85 -7.99
CA ARG A 70 -4.37 1.04 -9.40
C ARG A 70 -5.85 1.40 -9.42
N ALA A 71 -6.20 2.44 -10.17
CA ALA A 71 -7.59 2.91 -10.25
C ALA A 71 -8.52 1.69 -10.28
N GLU A 72 -9.50 1.67 -9.37
CA GLU A 72 -10.46 0.58 -9.25
C GLU A 72 -10.88 0.14 -10.64
N PRO A 73 -10.81 -1.17 -10.97
CA PRO A 73 -11.11 -1.62 -12.30
C PRO A 73 -12.49 -1.10 -12.70
N GLY A 74 -12.61 -0.44 -13.85
CA GLY A 74 -13.91 0.00 -14.35
C GLY A 74 -14.83 -1.19 -14.62
N LEU A 75 -16.11 -0.93 -14.88
CA LEU A 75 -17.13 -1.98 -15.07
C LEU A 75 -16.71 -3.08 -16.06
N ARG A 76 -16.03 -2.69 -17.15
CA ARG A 76 -15.55 -3.63 -18.17
C ARG A 76 -14.40 -4.51 -17.66
N GLN A 77 -13.47 -3.96 -16.88
CA GLN A 77 -12.36 -4.73 -16.31
C GLN A 77 -12.89 -5.69 -15.23
N GLN A 78 -13.84 -5.25 -14.40
CA GLN A 78 -14.51 -6.12 -13.42
C GLN A 78 -15.27 -7.27 -14.09
N ALA A 79 -15.99 -6.98 -15.19
CA ALA A 79 -16.69 -8.01 -15.95
C ALA A 79 -15.73 -9.05 -16.54
N LEU A 80 -14.57 -8.61 -17.04
CA LEU A 80 -13.54 -9.52 -17.56
C LEU A 80 -12.98 -10.45 -16.47
N LEU A 81 -12.71 -9.91 -15.27
CA LEU A 81 -12.25 -10.73 -14.14
C LEU A 81 -13.29 -11.79 -13.75
N LYS A 82 -14.57 -11.42 -13.68
CA LYS A 82 -15.66 -12.38 -13.41
C LYS A 82 -15.74 -13.50 -14.45
N LEU A 83 -15.56 -13.17 -15.73
CA LEU A 83 -15.53 -14.16 -16.80
C LEU A 83 -14.32 -15.10 -16.67
N PHE A 84 -13.15 -14.57 -16.32
CA PHE A 84 -11.95 -15.35 -16.11
C PHE A 84 -12.07 -16.30 -14.91
N ASP A 85 -12.62 -15.82 -13.79
CA ASP A 85 -12.82 -16.63 -12.59
C ASP A 85 -13.79 -17.80 -12.83
N ALA A 86 -14.84 -17.57 -13.64
CA ALA A 86 -15.84 -18.56 -14.00
C ALA A 86 -15.39 -19.56 -15.07
N ALA A 87 -14.29 -19.29 -15.79
CA ALA A 87 -13.77 -20.16 -16.82
C ALA A 87 -13.00 -21.36 -16.24
N ASP A 88 -13.02 -22.47 -16.96
CA ASP A 88 -12.10 -23.60 -16.73
C ASP A 88 -10.70 -23.28 -17.29
N GLU A 89 -9.76 -24.19 -17.11
CA GLU A 89 -8.36 -23.94 -17.52
C GLU A 89 -8.18 -23.74 -19.03
N ASP A 90 -8.99 -24.41 -19.86
CA ASP A 90 -8.93 -24.19 -21.30
C ASP A 90 -9.50 -22.81 -21.66
N GLY A 91 -10.59 -22.39 -21.02
CA GLY A 91 -11.13 -21.03 -21.17
C GLY A 91 -10.17 -19.94 -20.71
N ARG A 92 -9.48 -20.13 -19.57
CA ARG A 92 -8.46 -19.19 -19.07
C ARG A 92 -7.30 -19.05 -20.04
N ARG A 93 -6.78 -20.16 -20.58
CA ARG A 93 -5.71 -20.13 -21.61
C ARG A 93 -6.11 -19.33 -22.83
N VAL A 94 -7.36 -19.47 -23.30
CA VAL A 94 -7.85 -18.71 -24.46
C VAL A 94 -7.91 -17.21 -24.15
N ILE A 95 -8.39 -16.84 -22.96
CA ILE A 95 -8.44 -15.43 -22.52
C ILE A 95 -7.03 -14.84 -22.45
N GLU A 96 -6.08 -15.55 -21.84
CA GLU A 96 -4.69 -15.12 -21.71
C GLU A 96 -3.99 -14.98 -23.06
N ALA A 97 -4.12 -15.97 -23.95
CA ALA A 97 -3.54 -15.93 -25.28
C ALA A 97 -4.07 -14.74 -26.10
N SER A 98 -5.37 -14.49 -26.02
CA SER A 98 -6.01 -13.35 -26.68
C SER A 98 -5.50 -12.02 -26.13
N ALA A 99 -5.38 -11.90 -24.80
CA ALA A 99 -4.84 -10.70 -24.16
C ALA A 99 -3.37 -10.45 -24.54
N ALA A 100 -2.54 -11.51 -24.55
CA ALA A 100 -1.13 -11.42 -24.93
C ALA A 100 -0.94 -10.99 -26.40
N GLN A 101 -1.76 -11.51 -27.31
CA GLN A 101 -1.71 -11.16 -28.73
C GLN A 101 -2.03 -9.69 -28.99
N VAL A 102 -2.97 -9.11 -28.23
CA VAL A 102 -3.36 -7.70 -28.38
C VAL A 102 -2.39 -6.77 -27.66
N ALA A 103 -1.89 -7.16 -26.47
CA ALA A 103 -0.94 -6.34 -25.70
C ALA A 103 0.44 -6.23 -26.35
N GLY A 104 0.86 -7.22 -27.14
CA GLY A 104 2.15 -7.23 -27.84
C GLY A 104 2.21 -6.43 -29.14
N ARG A 105 1.09 -5.84 -29.61
CA ARG A 105 1.09 -4.98 -30.80
C ARG A 105 1.39 -3.54 -30.36
N PRO A 106 2.51 -2.92 -30.78
CA PRO A 106 2.66 -1.48 -30.63
C PRO A 106 1.49 -0.83 -31.39
N GLY A 107 0.78 0.10 -30.72
CA GLY A 107 -0.39 0.75 -31.28
C GLY A 107 -0.10 1.32 -32.67
N GLY A 108 -0.98 0.99 -33.62
CA GLY A 108 -0.99 1.60 -34.95
C GLY A 108 -1.58 3.01 -34.92
#